data_AF-A0A822EXB6-F1
#
_entry.id   AF-A0A822EXB6-F1
#
_cell.length_a   1.000
_cell.length_b   1.000
_cell.length_c   1.000
_cell.angle_alpha   90.00
_cell.angle_beta   90.00
_cell.angle_gamma   90.00
#
_symmetry.space_group_name_H-M   'P 1'
#
loop_
_entity.id
_entity.type
_entity.pdbx_description
1 polymer ?
#
loop_
_entity_poly.entity_id
_entity_poly.type
_entity_poly.pdbx_seq_one_letter_code
_entity_poly.pdbx_strand_id
1 'polypeptide(L)' 'QASEIVNPSVQFCAGVIAGDKDTCQGDSGGPLMAFVNNRWILAGLSSS' A
#
# COMPACT_ATOMS: atom_id res chain seq x y z
N GLN A 1 4.35 -19.94 -1.49
CA GLN A 1 3.07 -19.21 -1.34
C GLN A 1 3.29 -18.16 -0.27
N ALA A 2 3.00 -16.89 -0.54
CA ALA A 2 3.42 -15.72 0.24
C ALA A 2 2.70 -15.55 1.60
N SER A 3 2.52 -16.65 2.33
CA SER A 3 1.77 -16.70 3.58
C SER A 3 2.65 -16.52 4.83
N GLU A 4 3.97 -16.35 4.70
CA GLU A 4 4.86 -16.37 5.86
C GLU A 4 5.45 -15.00 6.27
N ILE A 5 5.14 -13.90 5.57
CA ILE A 5 5.66 -12.55 5.95
C ILE A 5 4.62 -11.43 5.78
N VAL A 6 3.32 -11.72 5.87
CA VAL A 6 2.30 -10.67 6.02
C VAL A 6 1.97 -10.56 7.50
N ASN A 7 2.34 -9.44 8.12
CA ASN A 7 1.91 -9.13 9.48
C ASN A 7 0.66 -8.24 9.42
N PRO A 8 -0.56 -8.81 9.55
CA PRO A 8 -1.81 -8.07 9.36
C PRO A 8 -2.04 -7.00 10.43
N SER A 9 -1.29 -7.04 11.53
CA SER A 9 -1.35 -6.00 12.57
C SER A 9 -0.66 -4.71 12.16
N VAL A 10 0.23 -4.74 11.15
CA VAL A 10 1.05 -3.57 10.75
C VAL A 10 1.13 -3.35 9.23
N GLN A 11 0.50 -4.22 8.43
CA GLN A 11 0.46 -4.14 6.96
C GLN A 11 -0.99 -4.16 6.49
N PHE A 12 -1.24 -3.56 5.32
CA PHE A 12 -2.55 -3.56 4.68
C PHE A 12 -2.39 -3.46 3.17
N CYS A 13 -3.43 -3.85 2.44
CA CYS A 13 -3.48 -3.76 0.98
C CYS A 13 -4.24 -2.51 0.53
N ALA A 14 -3.81 -1.91 -0.57
CA ALA A 14 -4.49 -0.79 -1.21
C ALA A 14 -4.53 -1.05 -2.73
N GLY A 15 -5.73 -1.07 -3.32
CA GLY A 15 -5.92 -1.39 -4.73
C GLY A 15 -7.38 -1.71 -5.06
N VAL A 16 -7.68 -1.91 -6.35
CA VAL A 16 -9.00 -2.35 -6.81
C VAL A 16 -8.99 -3.88 -6.93
N ILE A 17 -10.03 -4.55 -6.44
CA ILE A 17 -10.13 -6.02 -6.43
C ILE A 17 -9.96 -6.62 -7.84
N ALA A 18 -10.40 -5.88 -8.88
CA ALA A 18 -10.28 -6.30 -10.28
C ALA A 18 -8.83 -6.30 -10.81
N GLY A 19 -7.87 -5.64 -10.13
CA GLY A 19 -6.44 -5.72 -10.45
C GLY A 19 -5.94 -4.82 -11.58
N ASP A 20 -6.70 -3.78 -11.97
CA ASP A 20 -6.36 -2.96 -13.15
C ASP A 20 -5.14 -2.02 -12.96
N LYS A 21 -4.84 -1.62 -11.72
CA LYS A 21 -3.72 -0.73 -11.37
C LYS A 21 -3.13 -1.14 -10.04
N ASP A 22 -1.81 -1.27 -10.02
CA ASP A 22 -1.03 -1.64 -8.85
C ASP A 22 0.31 -0.91 -8.89
N THR A 23 1.06 -1.03 -7.81
CA THR A 23 2.44 -0.59 -7.68
C THR A 23 3.36 -1.37 -8.63
N CYS A 24 4.40 -0.69 -9.12
CA CYS A 24 5.41 -1.28 -9.98
C CYS A 24 6.68 -1.59 -9.17
N GLN A 25 7.54 -2.43 -9.74
CA GLN A 25 8.88 -2.64 -9.21
C GLN A 25 9.65 -1.30 -9.20
N GLY A 26 10.24 -0.97 -8.06
CA GLY A 26 10.92 0.31 -7.83
C GLY A 26 10.12 1.35 -7.07
N ASP A 27 8.81 1.12 -6.84
CA ASP A 27 7.99 1.97 -5.97
C ASP A 27 8.14 1.63 -4.49
N SER A 28 8.81 0.52 -4.15
CA SER A 28 9.06 0.06 -2.79
C SER A 28 9.68 1.15 -1.92
N GLY A 29 9.09 1.37 -0.73
CA GLY A 29 9.45 2.44 0.19
C GLY A 29 8.83 3.80 -0.13
N GLY A 30 8.13 3.94 -1.26
CA GLY A 30 7.40 5.15 -1.63
C GLY A 30 6.17 5.40 -0.73
N PRO A 31 5.74 6.66 -0.56
CA PRO A 31 4.64 7.00 0.34
C PRO A 31 3.28 6.63 -0.25
N LEU A 32 2.45 5.91 0.52
CA LEU A 32 1.02 5.83 0.28
C LEU A 32 0.33 7.00 0.97
N MET A 33 -0.24 7.91 0.18
CA MET A 33 -0.88 9.13 0.67
C MET A 33 -2.41 8.99 0.67
N ALA A 34 -3.06 9.39 1.75
CA ALA A 34 -4.53 9.47 1.85
C ALA A 34 -4.97 10.93 1.98
N PHE A 35 -6.08 11.29 1.32
CA PHE A 35 -6.67 12.61 1.44
C PHE A 35 -7.82 12.59 2.46
N VAL A 36 -7.61 13.19 3.62
CA VAL A 36 -8.56 13.19 4.75
C VAL A 36 -8.68 14.60 5.31
N ASN A 37 -9.90 15.06 5.59
CA ASN A 37 -10.16 16.39 6.15
C ASN A 37 -9.43 17.52 5.39
N ASN A 38 -9.48 17.46 4.06
CA ASN A 38 -8.87 18.44 3.15
C ASN A 38 -7.34 18.55 3.25
N ARG A 39 -6.65 17.46 3.65
CA ARG A 39 -5.19 17.38 3.78
C ARG A 39 -4.66 16.01 3.33
N TRP A 40 -3.44 15.98 2.83
CA TRP A 40 -2.70 14.75 2.55
C TRP A 40 -2.00 14.24 3.82
N ILE A 41 -2.20 12.97 4.13
CA ILE A 41 -1.53 12.27 5.24
C ILE A 41 -0.79 11.05 4.72
N LEU A 42 0.34 10.71 5.34
CA LEU A 42 1.06 9.47 5.08
C LEU A 42 0.33 8.32 5.76
N ALA A 43 -0.23 7.41 4.97
CA ALA A 43 -0.99 6.26 5.44
C ALA A 43 -0.13 4.99 5.56
N GLY A 44 0.91 4.87 4.75
CA GLY A 44 1.81 3.72 4.76
C GLY A 44 2.94 3.89 3.76
N LEU A 45 3.75 2.84 3.61
CA LEU A 45 4.80 2.75 2.60
C LEU A 45 4.46 1.62 1.64
N SER A 46 4.69 1.84 0.35
CA SER A 46 4.58 0.82 -0.67
C SER A 46 5.60 -0.29 -0.42
N SER A 47 5.18 -1.53 -0.65
CA SER A 47 6.03 -2.72 -0.58
C SER A 47 5.70 -3.62 -1.77
N SER A 48 6.68 -3.83 -2.66
CA SER A 48 6.63 -4.82 -3.74
C SER A 48 7.20 -6.17 -3.33
#